data_AF-C1FTE5-F1
#
_entry.id   AF-C1FTE5-F1
#
_cell.length_a   1.000
_cell.length_b   1.000
_cell.length_c   1.000
_cell.angle_alpha   90.00
_cell.angle_beta   90.00
_cell.angle_gamma   90.00
#
_symmetry.space_group_name_H-M   'P 1'
#
loop_
_entity.id
_entity.type
_entity.pdbx_description
1 polymer ?
#
loop_
_entity_poly.entity_id
_entity_poly.type
_entity_poly.pdbx_seq_one_letter_code
_entity_poly.pdbx_strand_id
1 'polypeptide(L)'
;MNIKNQIKDILKKNIFELEDVEVSDELELISKGYLESFDIINIISILEIKFNINMPIEEIEMIDFNTVNNIYCLIERIKALE
;
A
#
# COMPACT_ATOMS: atom_id res chain seq x y z
N MET A 1 -5.45 -16.67 -0.14
CA MET A 1 -5.09 -15.53 -1.02
C MET A 1 -4.02 -14.72 -0.29
N ASN A 2 -2.83 -14.55 -0.87
CA ASN A 2 -1.70 -13.88 -0.20
C ASN A 2 -2.03 -12.38 0.02
N ILE A 3 -1.77 -11.83 1.21
CA ILE A 3 -2.00 -10.41 1.53
C ILE A 3 -1.31 -9.51 0.49
N LYS A 4 -0.10 -9.86 0.06
CA LYS A 4 0.64 -9.13 -0.97
C LYS A 4 -0.10 -9.07 -2.31
N ASN A 5 -0.78 -10.16 -2.72
CA ASN A 5 -1.58 -10.14 -3.94
C ASN A 5 -2.79 -9.22 -3.80
N GLN A 6 -3.40 -9.15 -2.61
CA GLN A 6 -4.48 -8.21 -2.36
C GLN A 6 -4.00 -6.76 -2.42
N ILE A 7 -2.82 -6.46 -1.87
CA ILE A 7 -2.21 -5.13 -1.96
C ILE A 7 -1.97 -4.77 -3.43
N LYS A 8 -1.40 -5.67 -4.23
CA LYS A 8 -1.20 -5.46 -5.67
C LYS A 8 -2.51 -5.19 -6.40
N ASP A 9 -3.55 -5.97 -6.13
CA ASP A 9 -4.87 -5.76 -6.72
C ASP A 9 -5.47 -4.40 -6.34
N ILE A 10 -5.27 -3.95 -5.09
CA ILE A 10 -5.74 -2.64 -4.62
C ILE A 10 -4.98 -1.53 -5.35
N LEU A 11 -3.65 -1.63 -5.43
CA LEU A 11 -2.83 -0.65 -6.14
C LEU A 11 -3.25 -0.56 -7.61
N LYS A 12 -3.35 -1.68 -8.33
CA LYS A 12 -3.76 -1.69 -9.75
C LYS A 12 -5.16 -1.15 -10.01
N LYS A 13 -6.09 -1.34 -9.06
CA LYS A 13 -7.48 -0.87 -9.21
C LYS A 13 -7.67 0.61 -8.90
N ASN A 14 -6.76 1.20 -8.13
CA ASN A 14 -6.90 2.56 -7.63
C ASN A 14 -5.84 3.52 -8.19
N ILE A 15 -4.76 2.99 -8.77
CA ILE A 15 -3.68 3.75 -9.39
C ILE A 15 -3.67 3.45 -10.88
N PHE A 16 -4.03 4.45 -11.68
CA PHE A 16 -4.16 4.31 -13.13
C PHE A 16 -2.82 3.93 -13.78
N GLU A 17 -1.73 4.51 -13.28
CA GLU A 17 -0.37 4.29 -13.77
C GLU A 17 0.11 2.85 -13.56
N LEU A 18 -0.57 2.07 -12.70
CA LEU A 18 -0.22 0.68 -12.40
C LEU A 18 -1.11 -0.35 -13.12
N GLU A 19 -2.13 0.08 -13.88
CA GLU A 19 -3.09 -0.81 -14.53
C GLU A 19 -2.38 -1.85 -15.42
N ASP A 20 -1.48 -1.37 -16.29
CA ASP A 20 -0.69 -2.20 -17.22
C ASP A 20 0.74 -2.51 -16.74
N VAL A 21 1.09 -2.17 -15.49
CA VAL A 21 2.43 -2.38 -14.95
C VAL A 21 2.51 -3.69 -14.20
N GLU A 22 3.61 -4.42 -14.39
CA GLU A 22 3.92 -5.59 -13.57
C GLU A 22 4.43 -5.15 -12.19
N VAL A 23 3.53 -5.17 -11.21
CA VAL A 23 3.85 -4.80 -9.81
C VAL A 23 4.52 -5.99 -9.11
N SER A 24 5.85 -5.93 -9.02
CA SER A 24 6.63 -6.86 -8.19
C SER A 24 6.62 -6.45 -6.72
N ASP A 25 7.04 -7.35 -5.84
CA ASP A 25 7.06 -7.11 -4.38
C ASP A 25 8.04 -5.98 -3.98
N GLU A 26 9.08 -5.78 -4.78
CA GLU A 26 10.19 -4.83 -4.57
C GLU A 26 10.12 -3.63 -5.51
N LEU A 27 9.07 -3.52 -6.33
CA LEU A 27 8.91 -2.38 -7.23
C LEU A 27 8.78 -1.10 -6.40
N GLU A 28 9.69 -0.16 -6.61
CA GLU A 28 9.64 1.16 -6.01
C GLU A 28 8.57 2.01 -6.70
N LEU A 29 7.42 2.16 -6.05
CA LEU A 29 6.24 2.86 -6.54
C LEU A 29 6.43 4.38 -6.49
N ILE A 30 6.93 4.89 -5.36
CA ILE A 30 7.13 6.33 -5.17
C ILE A 30 8.35 6.79 -5.97
N SER A 31 9.47 6.07 -5.90
CA SER A 31 10.69 6.44 -6.64
C SER A 31 10.48 6.51 -8.16
N LYS A 32 9.62 5.64 -8.70
CA LYS A 32 9.30 5.63 -10.13
C LYS A 32 8.17 6.60 -10.52
N GLY A 33 7.59 7.31 -9.55
CA GLY A 33 6.52 8.28 -9.77
C GLY A 33 5.17 7.64 -10.09
N TYR A 34 4.94 6.38 -9.67
CA TYR A 34 3.64 5.72 -9.80
C TYR A 34 2.68 6.08 -8.68
N LEU A 35 3.19 6.56 -7.54
CA LEU A 35 2.41 6.75 -6.34
C LEU A 35 2.77 8.08 -5.71
N GLU A 36 1.79 8.98 -5.63
CA GLU A 36 1.94 10.32 -5.06
C GLU A 36 1.30 10.41 -3.66
N SER A 37 1.61 11.50 -2.95
CA SER A 37 1.09 11.75 -1.60
C SER A 37 -0.44 11.68 -1.51
N PHE A 38 -1.14 12.10 -2.57
CA PHE A 38 -2.61 12.07 -2.62
C PHE A 38 -3.14 10.64 -2.73
N ASP A 39 -2.49 9.81 -3.54
CA ASP A 39 -2.85 8.41 -3.72
C ASP A 39 -2.69 7.62 -2.42
N ILE A 40 -1.63 7.91 -1.65
CA ILE A 40 -1.38 7.27 -0.35
C ILE A 40 -2.58 7.43 0.57
N ILE A 41 -3.17 8.63 0.66
CA ILE A 41 -4.32 8.88 1.53
C ILE A 41 -5.51 8.01 1.12
N ASN A 42 -5.78 7.88 -0.18
CA ASN A 42 -6.85 7.03 -0.68
C ASN A 42 -6.56 5.54 -0.43
N ILE A 43 -5.32 5.10 -0.67
CA ILE A 43 -4.90 3.72 -0.43
C ILE A 43 -5.01 3.37 1.06
N ILE A 44 -4.61 4.26 1.98
CA ILE A 44 -4.75 4.05 3.43
C ILE A 44 -6.20 3.70 3.78
N SER A 45 -7.16 4.56 3.39
CA SER A 45 -8.58 4.31 3.70
C SER A 45 -9.09 2.98 3.13
N ILE A 46 -8.62 2.60 1.94
CA ILE A 46 -9.00 1.31 1.33
C ILE A 46 -8.39 0.14 2.11
N LEU A 47 -7.13 0.25 2.54
CA LEU A 47 -6.45 -0.78 3.32
C LEU A 47 -7.11 -0.95 4.69
N GLU A 48 -7.45 0.14 5.38
CA GLU A 48 -8.16 0.14 6.65
C GLU A 48 -9.47 -0.64 6.55
N ILE A 49 -10.31 -0.31 5.56
CA ILE A 49 -11.59 -0.99 5.33
C ILE A 49 -11.36 -2.46 4.93
N LYS A 50 -10.37 -2.73 4.07
CA LYS A 50 -10.12 -4.07 3.54
C LYS A 50 -9.59 -5.05 4.59
N PHE A 51 -8.69 -4.57 5.45
CA PHE A 51 -8.01 -5.37 6.45
C PHE A 51 -8.62 -5.21 7.85
N ASN A 52 -9.62 -4.33 7.99
CA ASN A 52 -10.29 -3.99 9.24
C ASN A 52 -9.29 -3.57 10.32
N ILE A 53 -8.43 -2.60 9.96
CA ILE A 53 -7.38 -2.03 10.81
C ILE A 53 -7.49 -0.51 10.81
N ASN A 54 -6.89 0.14 11.81
CA ASN A 54 -6.77 1.59 11.89
C ASN A 54 -5.31 1.99 11.67
N MET A 55 -5.04 2.77 10.64
CA MET A 55 -3.70 3.24 10.29
C MET A 55 -3.56 4.73 10.63
N PRO A 56 -3.06 5.07 11.84
CA PRO A 56 -2.82 6.47 12.18
C PRO A 56 -1.77 7.07 11.25
N ILE A 57 -2.10 8.21 10.64
CA ILE A 57 -1.23 8.92 9.69
C ILE A 57 0.12 9.29 10.35
N GLU A 58 0.13 9.48 11.66
CA GLU A 58 1.32 9.78 12.45
C GLU A 58 2.34 8.62 12.48
N GLU A 59 1.91 7.38 12.30
CA GLU A 59 2.78 6.19 12.26
C GLU A 59 3.13 5.75 10.83
N ILE A 60 2.63 6.47 9.84
CA ILE A 60 2.83 6.18 8.43
C ILE A 60 3.96 7.06 7.89
N GLU A 61 5.00 6.42 7.39
CA GLU A 61 6.04 7.09 6.63
C GLU A 61 5.86 6.87 5.13
N MET A 62 6.29 7.83 4.30
CA MET A 62 6.28 7.67 2.83
C MET A 62 6.98 6.37 2.39
N ILE A 63 8.05 5.98 3.09
CA ILE A 63 8.80 4.75 2.79
C ILE A 63 7.95 3.47 2.97
N ASP A 64 6.95 3.50 3.87
CA ASP A 64 6.04 2.36 4.08
C ASP A 64 5.18 2.07 2.84
N PHE A 65 5.02 3.05 1.94
CA PHE A 65 4.27 2.91 0.69
C PHE A 65 5.15 2.77 -0.55
N ASN A 66 6.49 2.74 -0.38
CA ASN A 66 7.39 2.70 -1.52
C ASN A 66 7.37 1.34 -2.25
N THR A 67 7.09 0.23 -1.56
CA THR A 67 6.97 -1.09 -2.20
C THR A 67 5.82 -1.90 -1.61
N VAL A 68 5.38 -2.93 -2.31
CA VAL A 68 4.35 -3.85 -1.80
C VAL A 68 4.84 -4.55 -0.52
N ASN A 69 6.14 -4.86 -0.42
CA ASN A 69 6.73 -5.40 0.80
C ASN A 69 6.62 -4.43 1.97
N ASN A 70 6.90 -3.15 1.75
CA ASN A 70 6.77 -2.12 2.78
C ASN A 70 5.33 -2.02 3.29
N ILE A 71 4.35 -1.99 2.38
CA ILE A 71 2.92 -1.91 2.73
C ILE A 71 2.49 -3.16 3.51
N TYR A 72 2.96 -4.34 3.09
CA TYR A 72 2.71 -5.58 3.82
C TYR A 72 3.28 -5.51 5.26
N CYS A 73 4.53 -5.05 5.42
CA CYS A 73 5.14 -4.89 6.73
C CYS A 73 4.38 -3.87 7.60
N LEU A 74 3.89 -2.77 7.03
CA LEU A 74 3.06 -1.79 7.72
C LEU A 74 1.77 -2.44 8.23
N ILE A 75 1.05 -3.19 7.39
CA ILE A 75 -0.19 -3.87 7.78
C ILE A 75 0.06 -4.87 8.91
N GLU A 76 1.11 -5.67 8.82
CA GLU A 76 1.46 -6.64 9.87
C GLU A 76 1.88 -5.94 11.16
N ARG A 77 2.60 -4.81 11.06
CA ARG A 77 2.98 -3.98 12.21
C ARG A 77 1.75 -3.44 12.94
N ILE A 78 0.78 -2.88 12.20
CA ILE A 78 -0.46 -2.36 12.78
C ILE A 78 -1.31 -3.47 13.40
N LYS A 79 -1.45 -4.62 12.72
CA LYS A 79 -2.19 -5.76 13.26
C LYS A 79 -1.59 -6.35 14.53
N ALA A 80 -0.28 -6.21 14.73
CA ALA A 80 0.40 -6.67 15.93
C ALA A 80 0.21 -5.71 17.12
N LEU A 81 -0.29 -4.50 16.90
CA LEU A 81 -0.59 -3.51 17.94
C LEU A 81 -2.02 -3.63 18.49
N GLU A 82 -2.90 -4.39 17.82
CA GLU A 82 -4.24 -4.78 18.28
C GLU A 82 -4.22 -6.05 19.14
#